data_AF-A0A4V1GM63-F1
#
_entry.id   AF-A0A4V1GM63-F1
#
_cell.length_a   1.000
_cell.length_b   1.000
_cell.length_c   1.000
_cell.angle_alpha   90.00
_cell.angle_beta   90.00
_cell.angle_gamma   90.00
#
_symmetry.space_group_name_H-M   'P 1'
#
loop_
_entity.id
_entity.type
_entity.pdbx_description
1 polymer ?
#
loop_
_entity_poly.entity_id
_entity_poly.type
_entity_poly.pdbx_seq_one_letter_code
_entity_poly.pdbx_strand_id
1 'polypeptide(L)'
;MNRNDLPNILYDTLDQLGGKADIVSVCKYIWEHYQTQLEHSENLFYTWQYDIRWAATELRKLGKMESAKVSSRGIWKINNRS
;
A
#
# COMPACT_ATOMS: atom_id res chain seq x y z
N MET A 1 5.72 5.77 -12.38
CA MET A 1 5.18 5.86 -11.01
C MET A 1 6.13 6.70 -10.16
N ASN A 2 5.62 7.43 -9.18
CA ASN A 2 6.42 8.13 -8.18
C ASN A 2 5.93 7.79 -6.76
N ARG A 3 6.71 8.17 -5.75
CA ARG A 3 6.44 7.84 -4.34
C ARG A 3 5.06 8.31 -3.88
N ASN A 4 4.59 9.47 -4.34
CA ASN A 4 3.30 10.06 -3.93
C ASN A 4 2.10 9.33 -4.55
N ASP A 5 2.31 8.47 -5.55
CA ASP A 5 1.25 7.63 -6.11
C ASP A 5 0.95 6.42 -5.19
N LEU A 6 1.95 5.99 -4.41
CA LEU A 6 1.87 4.78 -3.58
C LEU A 6 0.74 4.75 -2.55
N PRO A 7 0.37 5.85 -1.85
CA PRO A 7 -0.78 5.84 -0.95
C PRO A 7 -2.09 5.46 -1.65
N ASN A 8 -2.33 5.99 -2.85
CA ASN A 8 -3.54 5.66 -3.61
C ASN A 8 -3.47 4.22 -4.13
N ILE A 9 -2.35 3.82 -4.71
CA ILE A 9 -2.13 2.44 -5.18
C ILE A 9 -2.30 1.44 -4.04
N LEU A 10 -1.80 1.76 -2.85
CA LEU A 10 -1.94 0.92 -1.67
C LEU A 10 -3.41 0.79 -1.24
N TYR A 11 -4.14 1.91 -1.22
CA TYR A 11 -5.56 1.90 -0.89
C TYR A 11 -6.34 1.03 -1.87
N ASP A 12 -6.14 1.24 -3.16
CA ASP A 12 -6.81 0.48 -4.22
C ASP A 12 -6.43 -1.00 -4.17
N THR A 13 -5.15 -1.31 -3.94
CA THR A 13 -4.69 -2.70 -3.75
C THR A 13 -5.39 -3.37 -2.57
N LEU A 14 -5.49 -2.69 -1.43
CA LEU A 14 -6.18 -3.23 -0.26
C LEU A 14 -7.67 -3.41 -0.52
N ASP A 15 -8.32 -2.47 -1.22
CA ASP A 15 -9.72 -2.57 -1.62
C ASP A 15 -9.97 -3.79 -2.52
N GLN A 16 -9.14 -3.99 -3.54
CA GLN A 16 -9.18 -5.15 -4.45
C GLN A 16 -8.92 -6.48 -3.74
N LEU A 17 -8.14 -6.47 -2.64
CA LEU A 17 -7.88 -7.63 -1.80
C LEU A 17 -8.95 -7.86 -0.72
N GLY A 18 -10.11 -7.19 -0.80
CA GLY A 18 -11.22 -7.36 0.14
C GLY A 18 -11.12 -6.48 1.40
N GLY A 19 -10.43 -5.34 1.28
CA GLY A 19 -10.29 -4.32 2.30
C GLY A 19 -9.21 -4.60 3.36
N LYS A 20 -8.53 -5.76 3.31
CA LYS A 20 -7.43 -6.09 4.23
C LYS A 20 -6.46 -7.10 3.62
N ALA A 21 -5.17 -6.92 3.85
CA ALA A 21 -4.13 -7.86 3.43
C ALA A 21 -2.85 -7.68 4.25
N ASP A 22 -2.00 -8.69 4.27
CA ASP A 22 -0.62 -8.55 4.78
C ASP A 22 0.29 -7.88 3.73
N ILE A 23 1.47 -7.44 4.17
CA ILE A 23 2.41 -6.73 3.28
C ILE A 23 2.89 -7.59 2.10
N VAL A 24 3.04 -8.90 2.25
CA VAL A 24 3.51 -9.77 1.17
C VAL A 24 2.44 -9.88 0.11
N SER A 25 1.19 -10.07 0.50
CA SER A 25 0.04 -10.07 -0.42
C SER A 25 -0.09 -8.74 -1.16
N VAL A 26 0.08 -7.61 -0.47
CA VAL A 26 0.09 -6.27 -1.08
C VAL A 26 1.23 -6.12 -2.09
N CYS A 27 2.46 -6.48 -1.71
CA CYS A 27 3.62 -6.39 -2.60
C CYS A 27 3.45 -7.27 -3.84
N LYS A 28 2.91 -8.49 -3.67
CA LYS A 28 2.63 -9.40 -4.78
C LYS A 28 1.64 -8.78 -5.77
N TYR A 29 0.52 -8.25 -5.27
CA TYR A 29 -0.47 -7.58 -6.12
C TYR A 29 0.12 -6.39 -6.86
N ILE A 30 0.86 -5.52 -6.15
CA ILE A 30 1.48 -4.35 -6.78
C ILE A 30 2.47 -4.78 -7.87
N TRP A 31 3.26 -5.83 -7.63
CA TRP A 31 4.16 -6.35 -8.65
C TRP A 31 3.40 -6.86 -9.88
N GLU A 32 2.41 -7.74 -9.68
CA GLU A 32 1.65 -8.35 -10.78
C GLU A 32 0.90 -7.32 -11.64
N HIS A 33 0.46 -6.21 -11.05
CA HIS A 33 -0.35 -5.19 -11.73
C HIS A 33 0.40 -3.93 -12.14
N TYR A 34 1.50 -3.57 -11.46
CA TYR A 34 2.21 -2.30 -11.65
C TYR A 34 3.70 -2.44 -11.96
N GLN A 35 4.20 -3.67 -12.23
CA GLN A 35 5.62 -3.91 -12.56
C GLN A 35 6.14 -2.96 -13.64
N THR A 36 5.40 -2.75 -14.73
CA THR A 36 5.85 -1.87 -15.83
C THR A 36 5.99 -0.43 -15.36
N GLN A 37 5.05 0.09 -14.56
CA GLN A 37 5.12 1.46 -14.04
C GLN A 37 6.23 1.63 -12.99
N LEU A 38 6.55 0.55 -12.27
CA LEU A 38 7.67 0.50 -11.32
C LEU A 38 9.02 0.44 -12.05
N GLU A 39 9.16 -0.37 -13.09
CA GLU A 39 10.41 -0.45 -13.88
C GLU A 39 10.81 0.91 -14.47
N HIS A 40 9.82 1.74 -14.82
CA HIS A 40 10.05 3.10 -15.31
C HIS A 40 10.18 4.17 -14.20
N SER A 41 10.23 3.78 -12.92
CA SER A 41 10.22 4.71 -11.78
C SER A 41 11.61 5.07 -11.22
N GLU A 42 12.67 4.79 -11.99
CA GLU A 42 14.07 5.05 -11.65
C GLU A 42 14.43 4.55 -10.24
N ASN A 43 14.72 5.46 -9.30
CA ASN A 43 15.10 5.12 -7.92
C ASN A 43 13.99 4.37 -7.16
N LEU A 44 12.73 4.69 -7.43
CA LEU A 44 11.59 4.08 -6.74
C LEU A 44 11.49 2.58 -7.06
N PHE A 45 11.96 2.13 -8.22
CA PHE A 45 12.00 0.71 -8.57
C PHE A 45 12.74 -0.14 -7.54
N TYR A 46 13.78 0.43 -6.90
CA TYR A 46 14.58 -0.26 -5.90
C TYR A 46 14.08 -0.06 -4.47
N THR A 47 13.24 0.94 -4.22
CA THR A 47 12.82 1.34 -2.86
C THR A 47 11.33 1.19 -2.60
N TRP A 48 10.50 0.87 -3.60
CA TRP A 48 9.04 0.90 -3.47
C TRP A 48 8.49 0.00 -2.35
N GLN A 49 9.14 -1.12 -2.05
CA GLN A 49 8.74 -2.00 -0.94
C GLN A 49 8.96 -1.36 0.44
N TYR A 50 9.94 -0.47 0.55
CA TYR A 50 10.11 0.37 1.73
C TYR A 50 9.12 1.54 1.69
N ASP A 51 8.99 2.21 0.55
CA ASP A 51 8.09 3.35 0.39
C ASP A 51 6.60 2.99 0.57
N ILE A 52 6.19 1.74 0.32
CA ILE A 52 4.82 1.29 0.58
C ILE A 52 4.48 1.29 2.08
N ARG A 53 5.48 1.13 2.95
CA ARG A 53 5.31 1.27 4.41
C ARG A 53 5.13 2.73 4.81
N TRP A 54 5.78 3.65 4.10
CA TRP A 54 5.51 5.08 4.23
C TRP A 54 4.10 5.41 3.74
N ALA A 55 3.66 4.86 2.59
CA ALA A 55 2.31 5.03 2.08
C ALA A 55 1.23 4.57 3.08
N ALA A 56 1.46 3.43 3.74
CA ALA A 56 0.64 2.98 4.86
C ALA A 56 0.60 3.99 6.02
N THR A 57 1.69 4.67 6.31
CA THR A 57 1.73 5.72 7.34
C THR A 57 0.88 6.94 6.93
N GLU A 58 0.95 7.35 5.67
CA GLU A 58 0.13 8.44 5.13
C GLU A 58 -1.37 8.09 5.15
N LEU A 59 -1.76 6.89 4.72
CA LEU A 59 -3.17 6.48 4.79
C LEU A 59 -3.73 6.47 6.22
N ARG A 60 -2.91 6.12 7.22
CA ARG A 60 -3.30 6.20 8.64
C ARG A 60 -3.51 7.64 9.09
N LYS A 61 -2.62 8.56 8.71
CA LYS A 61 -2.78 10.00 9.01
C LYS A 61 -4.06 10.55 8.40
N LEU A 62 -4.41 10.09 7.21
CA LEU A 62 -5.65 10.46 6.51
C LEU A 62 -6.90 9.76 7.05
N GLY A 63 -6.78 8.88 8.05
CA GLY A 63 -7.90 8.11 8.59
C GLY A 63 -8.49 7.08 7.61
N LYS A 64 -7.78 6.76 6.51
CA LYS A 64 -8.21 5.79 5.49
C LYS A 64 -7.77 4.36 5.78
N MET A 65 -6.85 4.16 6.72
CA MET A 65 -6.35 2.84 7.11
C MET A 65 -6.26 2.72 8.63
N GLU A 66 -6.49 1.51 9.16
CA GLU A 66 -6.42 1.23 10.59
C GLU A 66 -5.02 1.54 11.15
N SER A 67 -5.02 2.09 12.36
CA SER A 67 -3.77 2.44 13.05
C SER A 67 -2.95 1.19 13.34
N ALA A 68 -1.62 1.31 13.28
CA ALA A 68 -0.70 0.21 13.57
C ALA A 68 -0.80 -0.33 15.01
N LYS A 69 -1.41 0.43 15.93
CA LYS A 69 -1.64 0.04 17.33
C LYS A 69 -2.88 -0.84 17.52
N VAL A 70 -3.84 -0.76 16.58
CA VAL A 70 -5.13 -1.45 16.64
C VAL A 70 -5.15 -2.65 15.71
N SER A 71 -4.45 -2.58 14.57
CA SER A 71 -4.41 -3.68 13.61
C SER A 71 -3.71 -4.91 14.16
N SER A 72 -4.23 -6.09 13.78
CA SER A 72 -3.53 -7.37 13.98
C SER A 72 -2.12 -7.29 13.39
N ARG A 73 -1.13 -7.80 14.14
CA ARG A 73 0.29 -7.69 13.77
C ARG A 73 0.50 -8.19 12.32
N GLY A 74 0.91 -7.28 11.44
CA GLY A 74 1.23 -7.60 10.04
C GLY A 74 0.09 -7.46 9.04
N ILE A 75 -1.15 -7.20 9.48
CA ILE A 75 -2.29 -6.96 8.58
C ILE A 75 -2.49 -5.45 8.40
N TRP A 76 -2.73 -5.04 7.17
CA TRP A 76 -3.16 -3.69 6.81
C TRP A 76 -4.62 -3.75 6.38
N LYS A 77 -5.43 -2.81 6.85
CA LYS A 77 -6.87 -2.80 6.62
C LYS A 77 -7.34 -1.37 6.40
N ILE A 78 -8.08 -1.14 5.32
CA ILE A 78 -8.69 0.17 5.05
C ILE A 78 -9.90 0.37 5.97
N ASN A 79 -10.16 1.62 6.33
CA ASN A 79 -11.38 2.00 7.01
C ASN A 79 -12.45 2.16 5.93
N ASN A 80 -13.35 1.18 5.80
CA ASN A 80 -14.53 1.36 4.94
C ASN A 80 -15.32 2.55 5.47
N ARG A 81 -15.56 3.53 4.60
CA ARG A 81 -16.55 4.58 4.86
C ARG A 81 -17.91 3.89 4.98
N SER A 82 -18.51 3.98 6.15
CA SER A 82 -19.98 4.03 6.28
C SER A 82 -20.52 5.27 5.59
#